data_AF-D7F869-F1
#
_entry.id   AF-D7F869-F1
#
_cell.length_a   1.000
_cell.length_b   1.000
_cell.length_c   1.000
_cell.angle_alpha   90.00
_cell.angle_beta   90.00
_cell.angle_gamma   90.00
#
_symmetry.space_group_name_H-M   'P 1'
#
loop_
_entity.id
_entity.type
_entity.pdbx_description
1 polymer ?
#
loop_
_entity_poly.entity_id
_entity_poly.type
_entity_poly.pdbx_seq_one_letter_code
_entity_poly.pdbx_strand_id
1 'polypeptide(L)'
;AMFLYTTSKERQMPYRSSWHTLVIIQATVCFLTMCYGVTESLGDKVQMGRDIAFIIGFFYIAFKIYYFQWYGDELDEVVEALETFHPWAQKGPGAVDYRTAKRWYFTLAFFLASSWLEFLCIFILLLITSPLWVHQQILPLHAAFPFQWHERSIQPTSHPFIFLFQTWNVMYFLTWLVCIEGLSVSIYVEITLVSLSVLEAMEARKDPKVVAQFAVLMLLALGHLSMWSYFGDLLSQKSLTISEAAYEAYDPIK
;
A
#
# COMPACT_ATOMS: atom_id res chain seq x y z
N ALA A 1 -3.73 -17.19 -6.42
CA ALA A 1 -3.70 -15.74 -6.16
C ALA A 1 -4.69 -14.98 -7.05
N MET A 2 -5.20 -13.87 -6.51
CA MET A 2 -6.32 -13.08 -7.04
C MET A 2 -5.79 -11.86 -7.83
N PHE A 3 -4.93 -12.04 -8.84
CA PHE A 3 -4.29 -10.96 -9.64
C PHE A 3 -3.46 -9.90 -8.88
N LEU A 4 -3.38 -9.97 -7.55
CA LEU A 4 -2.76 -8.95 -6.70
C LEU A 4 -1.25 -9.14 -6.50
N TYR A 5 -0.78 -10.40 -6.40
CA TYR A 5 0.64 -10.75 -6.26
C TYR A 5 0.95 -11.98 -7.13
N THR A 6 2.22 -12.15 -7.52
CA THR A 6 2.61 -13.15 -8.53
C THR A 6 3.57 -14.18 -7.95
N THR A 7 3.09 -15.40 -7.78
CA THR A 7 3.94 -16.56 -7.46
C THR A 7 4.70 -17.05 -8.71
N SER A 8 5.75 -17.83 -8.50
CA SER A 8 6.49 -18.54 -9.55
C SER A 8 5.57 -19.37 -10.45
N LYS A 9 4.58 -20.05 -9.87
CA LYS A 9 3.55 -20.81 -10.61
C LYS A 9 2.69 -19.89 -11.49
N GLU A 10 2.31 -18.72 -10.99
CA GLU A 10 1.48 -17.79 -11.75
C GLU A 10 2.22 -17.07 -12.87
N ARG A 11 3.55 -16.90 -12.75
CA ARG A 11 4.39 -16.37 -13.85
C ARG A 11 4.51 -17.30 -15.04
N GLN A 12 4.23 -18.60 -14.87
CA GLN A 12 4.20 -19.55 -15.98
C GLN A 12 2.94 -19.37 -16.84
N MET A 13 1.91 -18.69 -16.32
CA MET A 13 0.70 -18.40 -17.10
C MET A 13 0.93 -17.15 -17.97
N PRO A 14 0.79 -17.24 -19.30
CA PRO A 14 1.21 -16.18 -20.22
C PRO A 14 0.45 -14.87 -20.01
N TYR A 15 -0.85 -14.93 -19.73
CA TYR A 15 -1.67 -13.74 -19.49
C TYR A 15 -1.28 -12.99 -18.21
N ARG A 16 -1.05 -13.72 -17.11
CA ARG A 16 -0.70 -13.13 -15.81
C ARG A 16 0.70 -12.52 -15.84
N SER A 17 1.66 -13.27 -16.38
CA SER A 17 3.03 -12.78 -16.56
C SER A 17 3.09 -11.49 -17.39
N SER A 18 2.31 -11.44 -18.48
CA SER A 18 2.21 -10.24 -19.32
C SER A 18 1.61 -9.06 -18.56
N TRP A 19 0.53 -9.27 -17.81
CA TRP A 19 -0.11 -8.22 -17.01
C TRP A 19 0.83 -7.64 -15.95
N HIS A 20 1.51 -8.49 -15.16
CA HIS A 20 2.43 -8.00 -14.13
C HIS A 20 3.65 -7.29 -14.73
N THR A 21 4.14 -7.74 -15.88
CA THR A 21 5.20 -7.04 -16.62
C THR A 21 4.73 -5.65 -17.05
N LEU A 22 3.50 -5.54 -17.57
CA LEU A 22 2.91 -4.25 -17.92
C LEU A 22 2.78 -3.32 -16.72
N VAL A 23 2.33 -3.82 -15.57
CA VAL A 23 2.20 -3.04 -14.32
C VAL A 23 3.56 -2.52 -13.84
N ILE A 24 4.62 -3.35 -13.90
CA ILE A 24 5.97 -2.94 -13.51
C ILE A 24 6.51 -1.85 -14.45
N ILE A 25 6.31 -2.02 -15.77
CA ILE A 25 6.70 -1.01 -16.76
C ILE A 25 5.94 0.30 -16.49
N GLN A 26 4.62 0.24 -16.28
CA GLN A 26 3.79 1.40 -15.97
C GLN A 26 4.26 2.12 -14.69
N ALA A 27 4.52 1.38 -13.62
CA ALA A 27 5.00 1.94 -12.36
C ALA A 27 6.35 2.63 -12.54
N THR A 28 7.28 1.99 -13.26
CA THR A 28 8.61 2.52 -13.52
C THR A 28 8.55 3.79 -14.38
N VAL A 29 7.75 3.77 -15.46
CA VAL A 29 7.56 4.93 -16.33
C VAL A 29 6.95 6.09 -15.55
N CYS A 30 5.90 5.86 -14.76
CA CYS A 30 5.26 6.90 -13.94
C CYS A 30 6.23 7.48 -12.90
N PHE A 31 7.02 6.63 -12.22
CA PHE A 31 7.98 7.10 -11.23
C PHE A 31 9.07 7.97 -11.86
N LEU A 32 9.64 7.52 -12.99
CA LEU A 32 10.71 8.26 -13.68
C LEU A 32 10.21 9.61 -14.23
N THR A 33 9.00 9.66 -14.79
CA THR A 33 8.44 10.92 -15.30
C THR A 33 8.08 11.91 -14.19
N MET A 34 7.65 11.43 -13.03
CA MET A 34 7.47 12.27 -11.84
C MET A 34 8.81 12.82 -11.33
N CYS A 35 9.84 11.98 -11.22
CA CYS A 35 11.19 12.40 -10.83
C CYS A 35 11.75 13.45 -11.79
N TYR A 36 11.53 13.30 -13.10
CA TYR A 36 11.94 14.29 -14.08
C TYR A 36 11.13 15.59 -13.95
N GLY A 37 9.84 15.52 -13.63
CA GLY A 37 8.97 16.67 -13.39
C GLY A 37 9.43 17.57 -12.23
N VAL A 38 10.15 17.04 -11.24
CA VAL A 38 10.76 17.86 -10.18
C VAL A 38 11.72 18.90 -10.73
N THR A 39 12.43 18.58 -11.83
CA THR A 39 13.38 19.53 -12.44
C THR A 39 12.69 20.79 -12.97
N GLU A 40 11.42 20.67 -13.37
CA GLU A 40 10.60 21.79 -13.85
C GLU A 40 10.02 22.62 -12.68
N SER A 41 9.87 22.03 -11.48
CA SER A 41 9.36 22.72 -10.29
C SER A 41 10.41 23.30 -9.35
N LEU A 42 11.72 23.14 -9.64
CA LEU A 42 12.82 23.68 -8.82
C LEU A 42 12.74 25.20 -8.57
N GLY A 43 12.08 25.95 -9.45
CA GLY A 43 11.89 27.39 -9.32
C GLY A 43 10.82 27.81 -8.31
N ASP A 44 9.89 26.92 -7.95
CA ASP A 44 8.80 27.18 -7.02
C ASP A 44 8.82 26.17 -5.88
N LYS A 45 9.20 26.65 -4.68
CA LYS A 45 9.32 25.80 -3.49
C LYS A 45 8.02 25.11 -3.11
N VAL A 46 6.85 25.73 -3.35
CA VAL A 46 5.55 25.15 -3.00
C VAL A 46 5.21 24.01 -3.95
N GLN A 47 5.38 24.24 -5.27
CA GLN A 47 5.17 23.21 -6.28
C GLN A 47 6.13 22.04 -6.08
N MET A 48 7.41 22.33 -5.81
CA MET A 48 8.42 21.31 -5.51
C MET A 48 8.05 20.49 -4.27
N GLY A 49 7.57 21.12 -3.20
CA GLY A 49 7.13 20.41 -1.98
C GLY A 49 5.99 19.44 -2.25
N ARG A 50 4.99 19.87 -3.04
CA ARG A 50 3.88 19.03 -3.49
C ARG A 50 4.36 17.84 -4.33
N ASP A 51 5.26 18.08 -5.28
CA ASP A 51 5.77 17.03 -6.17
C ASP A 51 6.56 15.97 -5.40
N ILE A 52 7.40 16.40 -4.45
CA ILE A 52 8.14 15.49 -3.56
C ILE A 52 7.19 14.63 -2.75
N ALA A 53 6.10 15.19 -2.20
CA ALA A 53 5.11 14.43 -1.45
C ALA A 53 4.47 13.31 -2.31
N PHE A 54 4.09 13.63 -3.55
CA PHE A 54 3.55 12.64 -4.48
C PHE A 54 4.60 11.59 -4.88
N ILE A 55 5.86 11.98 -5.06
CA ILE A 55 6.96 11.05 -5.38
C ILE A 55 7.22 10.08 -4.23
N ILE A 56 7.20 10.55 -2.98
CA ILE A 56 7.34 9.69 -1.80
C ILE A 56 6.17 8.69 -1.73
N GLY A 57 4.95 9.15 -1.93
CA GLY A 57 3.77 8.28 -1.96
C GLY A 57 3.84 7.23 -3.08
N PHE A 58 4.26 7.65 -4.28
CA PHE A 58 4.43 6.72 -5.40
C PHE A 58 5.61 5.75 -5.19
N PHE A 59 6.71 6.21 -4.59
CA PHE A 59 7.84 5.38 -4.22
C PHE A 59 7.41 4.24 -3.29
N TYR A 60 6.58 4.54 -2.27
CA TYR A 60 6.02 3.54 -1.38
C TYR A 60 5.22 2.47 -2.15
N ILE A 61 4.37 2.90 -3.08
CA ILE A 61 3.59 1.98 -3.94
C ILE A 61 4.51 1.12 -4.81
N ALA A 62 5.44 1.74 -5.53
CA ALA A 62 6.38 1.04 -6.40
C ALA A 62 7.21 0.03 -5.61
N PHE A 63 7.74 0.43 -4.45
CA PHE A 63 8.47 -0.46 -3.54
C PHE A 63 7.64 -1.68 -3.15
N LYS A 64 6.37 -1.49 -2.78
CA LYS A 64 5.46 -2.60 -2.47
C LYS A 64 5.22 -3.52 -3.67
N ILE A 65 5.03 -2.97 -4.87
CA ILE A 65 4.89 -3.78 -6.11
C ILE A 65 6.10 -4.68 -6.30
N TYR A 66 7.32 -4.14 -6.19
CA TYR A 66 8.55 -4.92 -6.31
C TYR A 66 8.71 -5.93 -5.17
N TYR A 67 8.38 -5.55 -3.94
CA TYR A 67 8.44 -6.42 -2.77
C TYR A 67 7.54 -7.65 -2.95
N PHE A 68 6.25 -7.46 -3.25
CA PHE A 68 5.31 -8.56 -3.47
C PHE A 68 5.64 -9.38 -4.72
N GLN A 69 6.32 -8.77 -5.70
CA GLN A 69 6.86 -9.52 -6.83
C GLN A 69 8.05 -10.38 -6.43
N TRP A 70 8.94 -9.97 -5.53
CA TRP A 70 10.05 -10.84 -5.11
C TRP A 70 9.62 -11.91 -4.11
N TYR A 71 8.77 -11.55 -3.15
CA TYR A 71 8.38 -12.40 -2.04
C TYR A 71 7.02 -13.10 -2.24
N GLY A 72 6.51 -13.13 -3.48
CA GLY A 72 5.20 -13.71 -3.79
C GLY A 72 5.09 -15.19 -3.45
N ASP A 73 6.16 -15.97 -3.63
CA ASP A 73 6.18 -17.40 -3.29
C ASP A 73 6.16 -17.62 -1.77
N GLU A 74 6.94 -16.85 -1.01
CA GLU A 74 6.96 -16.91 0.45
C GLU A 74 5.61 -16.50 1.05
N LEU A 75 4.95 -15.50 0.46
CA LEU A 75 3.59 -15.11 0.85
C LEU A 75 2.58 -16.25 0.63
N ASP A 76 2.66 -16.96 -0.49
CA ASP A 76 1.80 -18.10 -0.80
C ASP A 76 2.00 -19.23 0.21
N GLU A 77 3.26 -19.51 0.60
CA GLU A 77 3.60 -20.48 1.65
C GLU A 77 2.99 -20.10 3.01
N VAL A 78 3.06 -18.81 3.40
CA VAL A 78 2.42 -18.32 4.64
C VAL A 78 0.90 -18.51 4.59
N VAL A 79 0.27 -18.22 3.45
CA VAL A 79 -1.18 -18.41 3.27
C VAL A 79 -1.56 -19.89 3.33
N GLU A 80 -0.80 -20.78 2.68
CA GLU A 80 -1.01 -22.23 2.71
C GLU A 80 -0.80 -22.82 4.12
N ALA A 81 0.18 -22.31 4.85
CA ALA A 81 0.39 -22.67 6.26
C ALA A 81 -0.84 -22.27 7.11
N LEU A 82 -1.34 -21.04 6.95
CA LEU A 82 -2.53 -20.58 7.65
C LEU A 82 -3.77 -21.42 7.32
N GLU A 83 -3.96 -21.80 6.05
CA GLU A 83 -5.04 -22.69 5.63
C GLU A 83 -4.94 -24.07 6.30
N THR A 84 -3.72 -24.60 6.41
CA THR A 84 -3.45 -25.88 7.09
C THR A 84 -3.76 -25.82 8.59
N PHE A 85 -3.49 -24.71 9.27
CA PHE A 85 -3.81 -24.52 10.68
C PHE A 85 -5.30 -24.20 10.93
N HIS A 86 -6.04 -23.79 9.90
CA HIS A 86 -7.42 -23.34 10.02
C HIS A 86 -8.37 -24.37 10.67
N PRO A 87 -8.36 -25.67 10.31
CA PRO A 87 -9.23 -26.67 10.93
C PRO A 87 -8.92 -26.89 12.41
N TRP A 88 -7.64 -26.80 12.79
CA TRP A 88 -7.23 -26.93 14.18
C TRP A 88 -7.69 -25.73 15.01
N ALA A 89 -7.52 -24.50 14.50
CA ALA A 89 -8.01 -23.29 15.17
C ALA A 89 -9.55 -23.30 15.36
N GLN A 90 -10.29 -23.93 14.44
CA GLN A 90 -11.75 -24.06 14.56
C GLN A 90 -12.23 -25.12 15.58
N LYS A 91 -11.41 -26.13 15.89
CA LYS A 91 -11.82 -27.29 16.70
C LYS A 91 -10.99 -27.51 17.97
N GLY A 92 -9.89 -26.76 18.12
CA GLY A 92 -8.96 -26.87 19.23
C GLY A 92 -9.47 -26.24 20.55
N PRO A 93 -8.68 -26.36 21.63
CA PRO A 93 -8.91 -25.56 22.84
C PRO A 93 -8.86 -24.06 22.48
N GLY A 94 -9.82 -23.27 22.94
CA GLY A 94 -9.95 -21.85 22.55
C GLY A 94 -10.79 -21.57 21.30
N ALA A 95 -11.38 -22.59 20.65
CA ALA A 95 -12.16 -22.42 19.41
C ALA A 95 -13.38 -21.49 19.52
N VAL A 96 -13.94 -21.29 20.72
CA VAL A 96 -15.05 -20.35 20.95
C VAL A 96 -14.54 -18.90 20.89
N ASP A 97 -13.42 -18.63 21.56
CA ASP A 97 -12.80 -17.31 21.61
C ASP A 97 -12.20 -16.93 20.26
N TYR A 98 -11.52 -17.87 19.59
CA TYR A 98 -11.02 -17.71 18.22
C TYR A 98 -12.13 -17.29 17.24
N ARG A 99 -13.28 -18.00 17.24
CA ARG A 99 -14.41 -17.68 16.34
C ARG A 99 -15.04 -16.33 16.68
N THR A 100 -15.11 -15.97 17.95
CA THR A 100 -15.68 -14.70 18.39
C THR A 100 -14.79 -13.53 18.00
N ALA A 101 -13.47 -13.64 18.25
CA ALA A 101 -12.49 -12.66 17.83
C ALA A 101 -12.44 -12.49 16.30
N LYS A 102 -12.49 -13.60 15.55
CA LYS A 102 -12.53 -13.57 14.08
C LYS A 102 -13.77 -12.87 13.53
N ARG A 103 -14.95 -13.09 14.14
CA ARG A 103 -16.18 -12.37 13.75
C ARG A 103 -16.07 -10.87 13.98
N TRP A 104 -15.56 -10.47 15.15
CA TRP A 104 -15.32 -9.07 15.47
C TRP A 104 -14.32 -8.43 14.50
N TYR A 105 -13.23 -9.14 14.18
CA TYR A 105 -12.28 -8.70 13.18
C TYR A 105 -12.94 -8.49 11.81
N PHE A 106 -13.73 -9.45 11.31
CA PHE A 106 -14.41 -9.27 10.02
C PHE A 106 -15.34 -8.06 10.02
N THR A 107 -16.10 -7.84 11.10
CA THR A 107 -16.98 -6.67 11.21
C THR A 107 -16.16 -5.37 11.24
N LEU A 108 -15.11 -5.30 12.06
CA LEU A 108 -14.24 -4.12 12.14
C LEU A 108 -13.53 -3.84 10.81
N ALA A 109 -12.97 -4.87 10.19
CA ALA A 109 -12.28 -4.80 8.90
C ALA A 109 -13.24 -4.33 7.79
N PHE A 110 -14.50 -4.80 7.79
CA PHE A 110 -15.50 -4.32 6.85
C PHE A 110 -15.78 -2.82 7.00
N PHE A 111 -16.00 -2.34 8.23
CA PHE A 111 -16.23 -0.92 8.47
C PHE A 111 -15.02 -0.06 8.12
N LEU A 112 -13.82 -0.50 8.52
CA LEU A 112 -12.58 0.22 8.25
C LEU A 112 -12.26 0.25 6.74
N ALA A 113 -12.42 -0.87 6.03
CA ALA A 113 -12.23 -0.92 4.58
C ALA A 113 -13.27 -0.06 3.84
N SER A 114 -14.53 -0.05 4.29
CA SER A 114 -15.58 0.78 3.69
C SER A 114 -15.29 2.27 3.87
N SER A 115 -14.91 2.70 5.08
CA SER A 115 -14.57 4.11 5.33
C SER A 115 -13.31 4.53 4.57
N TRP A 116 -12.30 3.66 4.50
CA TRP A 116 -11.08 3.92 3.74
C TRP A 116 -11.35 4.05 2.24
N LEU A 117 -12.23 3.20 1.69
CA LEU A 117 -12.63 3.28 0.29
C LEU A 117 -13.36 4.58 -0.03
N GLU A 118 -14.21 5.07 0.89
CA GLU A 118 -14.87 6.36 0.75
C GLU A 118 -13.86 7.52 0.69
N PHE A 119 -12.91 7.57 1.63
CA PHE A 119 -11.84 8.57 1.63
C PHE A 119 -10.98 8.47 0.36
N LEU A 120 -10.67 7.26 -0.10
CA LEU A 120 -9.91 7.06 -1.33
C LEU A 120 -10.66 7.57 -2.56
N CYS A 121 -11.96 7.29 -2.68
CA CYS A 121 -12.79 7.80 -3.76
C CYS A 121 -12.80 9.33 -3.77
N ILE A 122 -12.97 9.97 -2.61
CA ILE A 122 -12.91 11.43 -2.48
C ILE A 122 -11.53 11.95 -2.91
N PHE A 123 -10.45 11.34 -2.42
CA PHE A 123 -9.08 11.73 -2.76
C PHE A 123 -8.80 11.61 -4.27
N ILE A 124 -9.20 10.50 -4.89
CA ILE A 124 -9.05 10.29 -6.34
C ILE A 124 -9.84 11.33 -7.13
N LEU A 125 -11.08 11.61 -6.74
CA LEU A 125 -11.91 12.64 -7.38
C LEU A 125 -11.27 14.03 -7.27
N LEU A 126 -10.76 14.40 -6.09
CA LEU A 126 -10.06 15.66 -5.89
C LEU A 126 -8.78 15.73 -6.74
N LEU A 127 -8.01 14.65 -6.82
CA LEU A 127 -6.77 14.58 -7.59
C LEU A 127 -7.03 14.70 -9.11
N ILE A 128 -8.04 14.00 -9.63
CA ILE A 128 -8.41 14.06 -11.06
C ILE A 128 -8.99 15.43 -11.42
N THR A 129 -9.77 16.04 -10.53
CA THR A 129 -10.40 17.34 -10.79
C THR A 129 -9.48 18.53 -10.48
N SER A 130 -8.38 18.34 -9.74
CA SER A 130 -7.43 19.40 -9.36
C SER A 130 -6.99 20.30 -10.54
N PRO A 131 -6.65 19.77 -11.73
CA PRO A 131 -6.31 20.58 -12.92
C PRO A 131 -7.43 21.50 -13.44
N LEU A 132 -8.69 21.27 -13.03
CA LEU A 132 -9.83 22.12 -13.41
C LEU A 132 -9.96 23.36 -12.51
N TRP A 133 -9.43 23.30 -11.29
CA TRP A 133 -9.55 24.37 -10.30
C TRP A 133 -8.25 25.20 -10.19
N VAL A 134 -7.10 24.54 -10.33
CA VAL A 134 -5.78 25.16 -10.15
C VAL A 134 -5.18 25.50 -11.52
N HIS A 135 -5.17 26.78 -11.87
CA HIS A 135 -4.77 27.26 -13.20
C HIS A 135 -3.30 26.94 -13.57
N GLN A 136 -2.44 26.72 -12.58
CA GLN A 136 -1.04 26.33 -12.78
C GLN A 136 -0.84 24.82 -12.96
N GLN A 137 -1.86 23.99 -12.70
CA GLN A 137 -1.75 22.54 -12.71
C GLN A 137 -2.38 21.96 -13.97
N ILE A 138 -1.56 21.46 -14.89
CA ILE A 138 -2.00 20.96 -16.20
C ILE A 138 -2.42 19.47 -16.12
N LEU A 139 -1.83 18.72 -15.19
CA LEU A 139 -1.98 17.27 -15.05
C LEU A 139 -2.29 16.86 -13.59
N PRO A 140 -3.03 15.75 -13.37
CA PRO A 140 -3.34 15.23 -12.04
C PRO A 140 -2.10 15.01 -11.15
N LEU A 141 -1.03 14.44 -11.71
CA LEU A 141 0.29 14.48 -11.09
C LEU A 141 1.23 15.29 -11.98
N HIS A 142 2.09 16.10 -11.38
CA HIS A 142 3.13 16.79 -12.12
C HIS A 142 4.16 15.76 -12.60
N ALA A 143 4.22 15.55 -13.91
CA ALA A 143 5.11 14.57 -14.54
C ALA A 143 5.53 15.08 -15.91
N ALA A 144 6.82 15.03 -16.19
CA ALA A 144 7.40 15.52 -17.42
C ALA A 144 7.69 14.34 -18.36
N PHE A 145 6.95 14.30 -19.47
CA PHE A 145 7.10 13.28 -20.52
C PHE A 145 8.09 13.73 -21.60
N PRO A 146 8.82 12.79 -22.23
CA PRO A 146 9.72 13.12 -23.34
C PRO A 146 8.95 13.83 -24.47
N PHE A 147 9.64 14.72 -25.18
CA PHE A 147 9.08 15.54 -26.27
C PHE A 147 7.92 16.48 -25.85
N GLN A 148 7.83 16.84 -24.56
CA GLN A 148 6.82 17.80 -24.06
C GLN A 148 5.37 17.39 -24.37
N TRP A 149 5.10 16.08 -24.48
CA TRP A 149 3.75 15.59 -24.77
C TRP A 149 2.69 16.01 -23.74
N HIS A 150 3.15 16.39 -22.55
CA HIS A 150 2.37 16.87 -21.42
C HIS A 150 1.92 18.34 -21.57
N GLU A 151 2.49 19.09 -22.52
CA GLU A 151 2.19 20.52 -22.70
C GLU A 151 1.05 20.73 -23.70
N ARG A 152 -0.06 21.30 -23.21
CA ARG A 152 -1.28 21.52 -24.02
C ARG A 152 -1.07 22.47 -25.20
N SER A 153 -0.10 23.38 -25.06
CA SER A 153 0.25 24.41 -26.04
C SER A 153 0.95 23.85 -27.28
N ILE A 154 1.78 22.82 -27.11
CA ILE A 154 2.63 22.25 -28.17
C ILE A 154 1.92 21.09 -28.87
N GLN A 155 1.22 20.22 -28.11
CA GLN A 155 0.50 19.07 -28.67
C GLN A 155 -0.90 18.90 -28.06
N PRO A 156 -1.92 19.58 -28.62
CA PRO A 156 -3.28 19.55 -28.06
C PRO A 156 -3.97 18.18 -28.16
N THR A 157 -3.49 17.29 -29.05
CA THR A 157 -4.04 15.94 -29.21
C THR A 157 -3.41 14.90 -28.28
N SER A 158 -2.13 15.03 -27.89
CA SER A 158 -1.45 14.07 -27.00
C SER A 158 -1.81 14.28 -25.53
N HIS A 159 -2.05 15.53 -25.14
CA HIS A 159 -2.41 15.92 -23.78
C HIS A 159 -3.58 15.11 -23.19
N PRO A 160 -4.76 14.97 -23.85
CA PRO A 160 -5.85 14.17 -23.30
C PRO A 160 -5.50 12.67 -23.15
N PHE A 161 -4.64 12.11 -24.02
CA PHE A 161 -4.19 10.72 -23.86
C PHE A 161 -3.34 10.54 -22.60
N ILE A 162 -2.44 11.48 -22.31
CA ILE A 162 -1.62 11.44 -21.09
C ILE A 162 -2.47 11.64 -19.84
N PHE A 163 -3.44 12.56 -19.88
CA PHE A 163 -4.36 12.77 -18.78
C PHE A 163 -5.16 11.49 -18.45
N LEU A 164 -5.70 10.82 -19.47
CA LEU A 164 -6.42 9.55 -19.30
C LEU A 164 -5.50 8.43 -18.80
N PHE A 165 -4.29 8.33 -19.34
CA PHE A 165 -3.29 7.37 -18.89
C PHE A 165 -2.95 7.58 -17.42
N GLN A 166 -2.65 8.80 -17.00
CA GLN A 166 -2.29 9.12 -15.63
C GLN A 166 -3.45 8.87 -14.66
N THR A 167 -4.67 9.21 -15.07
CA THR A 167 -5.89 8.94 -14.30
C THR A 167 -6.09 7.43 -14.09
N TRP A 168 -5.94 6.64 -15.15
CA TRP A 168 -6.01 5.18 -15.07
C TRP A 168 -4.95 4.61 -14.12
N ASN A 169 -3.69 5.05 -14.25
CA ASN A 169 -2.59 4.58 -13.39
C ASN A 169 -2.83 4.91 -11.93
N VAL A 170 -3.23 6.15 -11.61
CA VAL A 170 -3.54 6.58 -10.23
C VAL A 170 -4.64 5.71 -9.63
N MET A 171 -5.76 5.54 -10.34
CA MET A 171 -6.87 4.69 -9.86
C MET A 171 -6.41 3.24 -9.65
N TYR A 172 -5.67 2.69 -10.61
CA TYR A 172 -5.19 1.32 -10.54
C TYR A 172 -4.24 1.10 -9.36
N PHE A 173 -3.20 1.93 -9.23
CA PHE A 173 -2.16 1.78 -8.22
C PHE A 173 -2.69 1.99 -6.80
N LEU A 174 -3.57 2.98 -6.60
CA LEU A 174 -4.18 3.23 -5.29
C LEU A 174 -5.15 2.10 -4.89
N THR A 175 -5.96 1.62 -5.83
CA THR A 175 -6.85 0.47 -5.57
C THR A 175 -6.04 -0.79 -5.26
N TRP A 176 -4.99 -1.05 -6.05
CA TRP A 176 -4.08 -2.17 -5.82
C TRP A 176 -3.41 -2.09 -4.45
N LEU A 177 -2.95 -0.90 -4.03
CA LEU A 177 -2.36 -0.68 -2.72
C LEU A 177 -3.34 -1.04 -1.60
N VAL A 178 -4.59 -0.56 -1.67
CA VAL A 178 -5.62 -0.88 -0.67
C VAL A 178 -5.86 -2.37 -0.58
N CYS A 179 -5.94 -3.08 -1.70
CA CYS A 179 -6.11 -4.52 -1.70
C CYS A 179 -4.93 -5.27 -1.05
N ILE A 180 -3.69 -4.84 -1.31
CA ILE A 180 -2.48 -5.47 -0.76
C ILE A 180 -2.31 -5.17 0.74
N GLU A 181 -2.58 -3.95 1.18
CA GLU A 181 -2.57 -3.61 2.60
C GLU A 181 -3.68 -4.37 3.35
N GLY A 182 -4.88 -4.47 2.77
CA GLY A 182 -5.97 -5.27 3.32
C GLY A 182 -5.63 -6.76 3.44
N LEU A 183 -4.94 -7.32 2.44
CA LEU A 183 -4.41 -8.69 2.50
C LEU A 183 -3.37 -8.84 3.61
N SER A 184 -2.44 -7.89 3.73
CA SER A 184 -1.37 -7.90 4.74
C SER A 184 -1.93 -7.86 6.16
N VAL A 185 -2.90 -6.99 6.43
CA VAL A 185 -3.59 -6.91 7.72
C VAL A 185 -4.33 -8.21 8.03
N SER A 186 -4.98 -8.81 7.03
CA SER A 186 -5.71 -10.07 7.22
C SER A 186 -4.79 -11.22 7.57
N ILE A 187 -3.66 -11.36 6.88
CA ILE A 187 -2.64 -12.37 7.20
C ILE A 187 -2.09 -12.15 8.61
N TYR A 188 -1.79 -10.90 8.97
CA TYR A 188 -1.27 -10.56 10.30
C TYR A 188 -2.23 -10.95 11.43
N VAL A 189 -3.52 -10.67 11.26
CA VAL A 189 -4.53 -11.03 12.26
C VAL A 189 -4.70 -12.55 12.35
N GLU A 190 -4.73 -13.27 11.24
CA GLU A 190 -4.83 -14.74 11.26
C GLU A 190 -3.60 -15.37 11.94
N ILE A 191 -2.39 -14.89 11.67
CA ILE A 191 -1.16 -15.35 12.36
C ILE A 191 -1.26 -15.10 13.86
N THR A 192 -1.73 -13.93 14.26
CA THR A 192 -1.87 -13.56 15.68
C THR A 192 -2.88 -14.46 16.39
N LEU A 193 -4.05 -14.68 15.77
CA LEU A 193 -5.10 -15.52 16.32
C LEU A 193 -4.67 -16.99 16.44
N VAL A 194 -4.01 -17.53 15.41
CA VAL A 194 -3.46 -18.89 15.45
C VAL A 194 -2.40 -19.01 16.55
N SER A 195 -1.46 -18.07 16.61
CA SER A 195 -0.40 -18.09 17.63
C SER A 195 -0.96 -18.04 19.05
N LEU A 196 -1.99 -17.24 19.30
CA LEU A 196 -2.65 -17.17 20.60
C LEU A 196 -3.33 -18.51 20.96
N SER A 197 -4.05 -19.12 20.03
CA SER A 197 -4.68 -20.43 20.27
C SER A 197 -3.66 -21.55 20.53
N VAL A 198 -2.50 -21.51 19.85
CA VAL A 198 -1.38 -22.43 20.11
C VAL A 198 -0.80 -22.20 21.51
N LEU A 199 -0.64 -20.93 21.93
CA LEU A 199 -0.17 -20.58 23.27
C LEU A 199 -1.09 -21.14 24.36
N GLU A 200 -2.40 -20.95 24.23
CA GLU A 200 -3.41 -21.50 25.16
C GLU A 200 -3.35 -23.05 25.21
N ALA A 201 -3.20 -23.69 24.05
CA ALA A 201 -3.07 -25.14 23.96
C ALA A 201 -1.78 -25.66 24.64
N MET A 202 -0.68 -24.90 24.59
CA MET A 202 0.57 -25.23 25.28
C MET A 202 0.49 -24.97 26.79
N GLU A 203 -0.17 -23.90 27.20
CA GLU A 203 -0.44 -23.62 28.62
C GLU A 203 -1.25 -24.75 29.25
N ALA A 204 -2.27 -25.25 28.55
CA ALA A 204 -3.06 -26.40 28.98
C ALA A 204 -2.22 -27.68 29.17
N ARG A 205 -1.06 -27.81 28.50
CA ARG A 205 -0.13 -28.94 28.66
C ARG A 205 0.81 -28.80 29.86
N LYS A 206 0.75 -27.69 30.60
CA LYS A 206 1.54 -27.40 31.81
C LYS A 206 3.07 -27.52 31.64
N ASP A 207 3.60 -27.22 30.44
CA ASP A 207 5.05 -27.06 30.24
C ASP A 207 5.42 -25.56 30.16
N PRO A 208 5.68 -24.91 31.31
CA PRO A 208 5.85 -23.46 31.36
C PRO A 208 7.11 -22.97 30.63
N LYS A 209 8.12 -23.83 30.43
CA LYS A 209 9.33 -23.44 29.70
C LYS A 209 9.06 -23.27 28.22
N VAL A 210 8.34 -24.21 27.61
CA VAL A 210 7.99 -24.18 26.19
C VAL A 210 7.02 -23.03 25.89
N VAL A 211 6.04 -22.81 26.77
CA VAL A 211 5.09 -21.69 26.69
C VAL A 211 5.81 -20.34 26.71
N ALA A 212 6.75 -20.15 27.64
CA ALA A 212 7.52 -18.91 27.74
C ALA A 212 8.40 -18.66 26.50
N GLN A 213 9.07 -19.70 25.98
CA GLN A 213 9.88 -19.59 24.77
C GLN A 213 9.03 -19.19 23.55
N PHE A 214 7.86 -19.81 23.38
CA PHE A 214 6.96 -19.49 22.28
C PHE A 214 6.37 -18.08 22.41
N ALA A 215 5.98 -17.65 23.63
CA ALA A 215 5.48 -16.30 23.87
C ALA A 215 6.52 -15.22 23.53
N VAL A 216 7.80 -15.45 23.86
CA VAL A 216 8.89 -14.54 23.49
C VAL A 216 9.08 -14.48 21.97
N LEU A 217 9.04 -15.61 21.27
CA LEU A 217 9.14 -15.65 19.81
C LEU A 217 7.96 -14.93 19.13
N MET A 218 6.75 -15.12 19.65
CA MET A 218 5.54 -14.43 19.19
C MET A 218 5.68 -12.91 19.40
N LEU A 219 6.14 -12.46 20.56
CA LEU A 219 6.39 -11.04 20.83
C LEU A 219 7.48 -10.43 19.95
N LEU A 220 8.55 -11.18 19.67
CA LEU A 220 9.61 -10.72 18.76
C LEU A 220 9.11 -10.62 17.32
N ALA A 221 8.32 -11.59 16.84
CA ALA A 221 7.74 -11.56 15.50
C ALA A 221 6.73 -10.41 15.33
N LEU A 222 5.81 -10.25 16.29
CA LEU A 222 4.85 -9.14 16.31
C LEU A 222 5.55 -7.79 16.52
N GLY A 223 6.63 -7.76 17.30
CA GLY A 223 7.47 -6.59 17.52
C GLY A 223 8.20 -6.14 16.25
N HIS A 224 8.79 -7.08 15.51
CA HIS A 224 9.45 -6.77 14.24
C HIS A 224 8.44 -6.25 13.20
N LEU A 225 7.27 -6.88 13.12
CA LEU A 225 6.21 -6.47 12.20
C LEU A 225 5.60 -5.11 12.57
N SER A 226 5.37 -4.85 13.86
CA SER A 226 4.88 -3.55 14.34
C SER A 226 5.91 -2.44 14.20
N MET A 227 7.21 -2.73 14.29
CA MET A 227 8.29 -1.78 14.03
C MET A 227 8.21 -1.27 12.59
N TRP A 228 7.92 -2.13 11.61
CA TRP A 228 7.76 -1.72 10.21
C TRP A 228 6.52 -0.84 10.00
N SER A 229 5.38 -1.15 10.63
CA SER A 229 4.20 -0.27 10.62
C SER A 229 4.46 1.06 11.32
N TYR A 230 5.15 1.04 12.47
CA TYR A 230 5.51 2.24 13.23
C TYR A 230 6.48 3.14 12.45
N PHE A 231 7.46 2.57 11.75
CA PHE A 231 8.32 3.36 10.86
C PHE A 231 7.54 3.97 9.70
N GLY A 232 6.55 3.27 9.14
CA GLY A 232 5.63 3.80 8.14
C GLY A 232 4.81 4.99 8.67
N ASP A 233 4.19 4.83 9.84
CA ASP A 233 3.41 5.89 10.50
C ASP A 233 4.29 7.08 10.94
N LEU A 234 5.49 6.81 11.46
CA LEU A 234 6.46 7.84 11.84
C LEU A 234 6.93 8.64 10.61
N LEU A 235 7.19 7.97 9.48
CA LEU A 235 7.50 8.65 8.21
C LEU A 235 6.33 9.53 7.76
N SER A 236 5.10 9.02 7.87
CA SER A 236 3.87 9.74 7.51
C SER A 236 3.63 10.95 8.42
N GLN A 237 3.89 10.81 9.72
CA GLN A 237 3.71 11.90 10.70
C GLN A 237 4.82 12.97 10.56
N LYS A 238 6.06 12.54 10.34
CA LYS A 238 7.19 13.44 10.10
C LYS A 238 7.06 14.17 8.77
N SER A 239 6.56 13.52 7.71
CA SER A 239 6.30 14.19 6.43
C SER A 239 5.20 15.25 6.56
N LEU A 240 4.17 15.00 7.36
CA LEU A 240 3.09 15.94 7.66
C LEU A 240 3.61 17.17 8.44
N THR A 241 4.47 16.94 9.44
CA THR A 241 5.10 18.04 10.22
C THR A 241 6.02 18.90 9.34
N ILE A 242 6.77 18.28 8.43
CA ILE A 242 7.63 18.99 7.47
C ILE A 242 6.77 19.76 6.46
N SER A 243 5.64 19.21 6.02
CA SER A 243 4.69 19.89 5.14
C SER A 243 4.06 21.11 5.80
N GLU A 244 3.68 21.03 7.07
CA GLU A 244 3.14 22.16 7.84
C GLU A 244 4.20 23.26 8.04
N ALA A 245 5.43 22.90 8.39
CA ALA A 245 6.53 23.85 8.52
C ALA A 245 6.87 24.55 7.20
N ALA A 246 6.74 23.84 6.06
CA ALA A 246 6.91 24.43 4.74
C ALA A 246 5.76 25.39 4.37
N TYR A 247 4.53 25.11 4.84
CA TYR A 247 3.37 25.98 4.65
C TYR A 247 3.46 27.26 5.50
N GLU A 248 3.90 27.16 6.76
CA GLU A 248 4.12 28.34 7.63
C GLU A 248 5.25 29.24 7.12
N ALA A 249 6.31 28.66 6.53
CA ALA A 249 7.38 29.43 5.90
C ALA A 249 6.94 30.18 4.63
N TYR A 250 5.72 29.91 4.13
CA TYR A 250 5.16 30.48 2.91
C TYR A 250 4.11 31.57 3.18
N ASP A 251 3.56 31.70 4.39
CA ASP A 251 2.54 32.70 4.71
C ASP A 251 3.12 34.13 4.66
N PRO A 252 2.72 34.98 3.69
CA PRO A 252 3.34 36.30 3.46
C PRO A 252 2.86 37.39 4.42
N ILE A 253 2.04 37.05 5.43
CA ILE A 253 1.50 37.98 6.43
C ILE A 253 2.33 37.94 7.75
N LYS A 254 3.46 37.22 7.76
CA LYS A 254 4.54 37.35 8.75
C LYS A 254 5.87 37.72 8.11
#